data_AF-A0A4S3FTH1-F1
#
_entry.id   AF-A0A4S3FTH1-F1
#
_cell.length_a   1.000
_cell.length_b   1.000
_cell.length_c   1.000
_cell.angle_alpha   90.00
_cell.angle_beta   90.00
_cell.angle_gamma   90.00
#
_symmetry.space_group_name_H-M   'P 1'
#
loop_
_entity.id
_entity.type
_entity.pdbx_description
1 polymer ?
#
loop_
_entity_poly.entity_id
_entity_poly.type
_entity_poly.pdbx_seq_one_letter_code
_entity_poly.pdbx_strand_id
1 'polypeptide(L)'
;MTLDPAAQLATLEALAAYLAAAFESGDGGVLMEAFAAAARAEGTTHLAAAAGIPQLELRQAFASGEMSMSTTLAIMKVIDLYMPGAAH
;
A
#
# COMPACT_ATOMS: atom_id res chain seq x y z
N MET A 1 -17.65 -6.58 -16.19
CA MET A 1 -17.33 -6.95 -14.80
C MET A 1 -16.06 -6.20 -14.45
N THR A 2 -16.18 -5.05 -13.78
CA THR A 2 -15.00 -4.29 -13.34
C THR A 2 -14.40 -5.07 -12.18
N LEU A 3 -13.18 -5.56 -12.32
CA LEU A 3 -12.51 -6.27 -11.25
C LEU A 3 -12.01 -5.20 -10.28
N ASP A 4 -12.69 -4.98 -9.17
CA ASP A 4 -12.23 -4.02 -8.16
C ASP A 4 -10.85 -4.46 -7.65
N PRO A 5 -9.77 -3.70 -7.91
CA PRO A 5 -8.42 -4.12 -7.52
C PRO A 5 -8.33 -4.32 -6.01
N ALA A 6 -9.08 -3.52 -5.23
CA ALA A 6 -9.18 -3.63 -3.78
C ALA A 6 -9.61 -5.02 -3.28
N ALA A 7 -10.42 -5.77 -4.04
CA ALA A 7 -10.85 -7.11 -3.65
C ALA A 7 -9.69 -8.13 -3.67
N GLN A 8 -8.67 -7.89 -4.49
CA GLN A 8 -7.46 -8.72 -4.55
C GLN A 8 -6.42 -8.31 -3.50
N LEU A 9 -6.57 -7.13 -2.88
CA LEU A 9 -5.68 -6.58 -1.86
C LEU A 9 -6.13 -6.95 -0.44
N ALA A 10 -6.74 -8.12 -0.26
CA ALA A 10 -7.22 -8.57 1.05
C ALA A 10 -6.08 -8.95 2.01
N THR A 11 -4.94 -9.38 1.47
CA THR A 11 -3.77 -9.80 2.24
C THR A 11 -2.67 -8.74 2.25
N LEU A 12 -1.86 -8.74 3.31
CA LEU A 12 -0.72 -7.83 3.43
C LEU A 12 0.31 -8.01 2.31
N GLU A 13 0.62 -9.26 1.91
CA GLU A 13 1.54 -9.56 0.82
C GLU A 13 1.05 -8.99 -0.53
N ALA A 14 -0.21 -9.25 -0.89
CA ALA A 14 -0.79 -8.69 -2.12
C ALA A 14 -0.78 -7.16 -2.13
N LEU A 15 -1.10 -6.54 -1.00
CA LEU A 15 -1.06 -5.08 -0.87
C LEU A 15 0.37 -4.53 -1.00
N ALA A 16 1.33 -5.18 -0.34
CA ALA A 16 2.73 -4.80 -0.39
C ALA A 16 3.30 -4.92 -1.82
N ALA A 17 3.05 -6.04 -2.49
CA ALA A 17 3.47 -6.25 -3.88
C ALA A 17 2.84 -5.22 -4.84
N TYR A 18 1.56 -4.89 -4.64
CA TYR A 18 0.87 -3.91 -5.48
C TYR A 18 1.43 -2.50 -5.31
N LEU A 19 1.68 -2.08 -4.07
CA LEU A 19 2.33 -0.79 -3.78
C LEU A 19 3.76 -0.75 -4.32
N ALA A 20 4.54 -1.83 -4.15
CA ALA A 20 5.90 -1.94 -4.67
C ALA A 20 5.94 -1.76 -6.19
N ALA A 21 5.07 -2.47 -6.93
CA ALA A 21 4.96 -2.34 -8.38
C ALA A 21 4.58 -0.90 -8.80
N ALA A 22 3.70 -0.24 -8.06
CA ALA A 22 3.34 1.15 -8.31
C ALA A 22 4.53 2.10 -8.10
N PHE A 23 5.32 1.90 -7.04
CA PHE A 23 6.55 2.65 -6.80
C PHE A 23 7.60 2.42 -7.90
N GLU A 24 7.77 1.17 -8.35
CA GLU A 24 8.72 0.80 -9.40
C GLU A 24 8.34 1.38 -10.76
N SER A 25 7.03 1.48 -11.05
CA SER A 25 6.53 2.10 -12.28
C SER A 25 6.95 3.57 -12.41
N GLY A 26 7.23 4.28 -11.30
CA GLY A 26 7.62 5.70 -11.30
C GLY A 26 6.54 6.66 -11.83
N ASP A 27 5.33 6.17 -12.08
CA ASP A 27 4.24 6.94 -12.67
C ASP A 27 3.26 7.41 -11.58
N GLY A 28 3.07 8.72 -11.48
CA GLY A 28 2.21 9.32 -10.46
C GLY A 28 0.74 8.88 -10.57
N GLY A 29 0.27 8.58 -11.78
CA GLY A 29 -1.10 8.07 -12.00
C GLY A 29 -1.27 6.67 -11.43
N VAL A 30 -0.29 5.79 -11.67
CA VAL A 30 -0.27 4.41 -11.15
C VAL A 30 -0.16 4.40 -9.62
N LEU A 31 0.68 5.27 -9.05
CA LEU A 31 0.77 5.46 -7.59
C LEU A 31 -0.55 5.89 -6.97
N MET A 32 -1.22 6.89 -7.56
CA MET A 32 -2.51 7.37 -7.07
C MET A 32 -3.59 6.28 -7.14
N GLU A 33 -3.64 5.50 -8.22
CA GLU A 33 -4.56 4.37 -8.33
C GLU A 33 -4.26 3.29 -7.28
N ALA A 34 -2.98 3.00 -7.05
CA ALA A 34 -2.56 2.04 -6.04
C ALA A 34 -2.95 2.47 -4.62
N PHE A 35 -2.77 3.74 -4.28
CA PHE A 35 -3.23 4.28 -3.00
C PHE A 35 -4.76 4.27 -2.88
N ALA A 36 -5.50 4.62 -3.93
CA ALA A 36 -6.96 4.57 -3.91
C ALA A 36 -7.49 3.13 -3.69
N ALA A 37 -6.84 2.13 -4.31
CA ALA A 37 -7.16 0.72 -4.11
C ALA A 37 -6.79 0.27 -2.69
N ALA A 38 -5.61 0.65 -2.20
CA ALA A 38 -5.13 0.37 -0.86
C ALA A 38 -6.07 0.96 0.21
N ALA A 39 -6.52 2.21 0.09
CA ALA A 39 -7.42 2.85 1.07
C ALA A 39 -8.69 2.01 1.34
N ARG A 40 -9.19 1.31 0.31
CA ARG A 40 -10.40 0.50 0.33
C ARG A 40 -10.15 -0.98 0.65
N ALA A 41 -8.91 -1.43 0.55
CA ALA A 41 -8.53 -2.81 0.75
C ALA A 41 -8.62 -3.25 2.23
N GLU A 42 -8.99 -4.51 2.46
CA GLU A 42 -8.95 -5.10 3.81
C GLU A 42 -7.52 -5.26 4.32
N GLY A 43 -6.57 -5.55 3.43
CA GLY A 43 -5.14 -5.69 3.71
C GLY A 43 -4.51 -4.45 4.35
N THR A 44 -5.10 -3.27 4.17
CA THR A 44 -4.62 -2.01 4.75
C THR A 44 -4.68 -2.02 6.27
N THR A 45 -5.60 -2.79 6.85
CA THR A 45 -5.65 -3.01 8.30
C THR A 45 -4.42 -3.74 8.79
N HIS A 46 -3.99 -4.76 8.06
CA HIS A 46 -2.80 -5.54 8.37
C HIS A 46 -1.53 -4.72 8.14
N LEU A 47 -1.50 -3.90 7.08
CA LEU A 47 -0.38 -2.99 6.80
C LEU A 47 -0.22 -1.93 7.90
N ALA A 48 -1.30 -1.30 8.32
CA ALA A 48 -1.31 -0.37 9.44
C ALA A 48 -0.76 -1.01 10.72
N ALA A 49 -1.25 -2.21 11.07
CA ALA A 49 -0.79 -2.94 12.23
C ALA A 49 0.71 -3.28 12.15
N ALA A 50 1.20 -3.72 11.00
CA ALA A 50 2.60 -4.05 10.77
C ALA A 50 3.51 -2.80 10.74
N ALA A 51 3.02 -1.69 10.19
CA ALA A 51 3.74 -0.41 10.11
C ALA A 51 3.74 0.35 11.45
N GLY A 52 2.91 -0.08 12.41
CA GLY A 52 2.72 0.64 13.67
C GLY A 52 1.97 1.96 13.50
N ILE A 53 1.15 2.09 12.46
CA ILE A 53 0.40 3.30 12.11
C ILE A 53 -1.08 3.07 12.42
N PRO A 54 -1.80 4.06 12.97
CA PRO A 54 -3.25 3.95 13.14
C PRO A 54 -3.95 3.72 11.79
N GLN A 55 -4.85 2.74 11.70
CA GLN A 55 -5.57 2.40 10.46
C GLN A 55 -6.29 3.62 9.85
N LEU A 56 -6.85 4.49 10.69
CA LEU A 56 -7.51 5.73 10.25
C LEU A 56 -6.51 6.70 9.60
N GLU A 57 -5.33 6.86 10.21
CA GLU A 57 -4.26 7.72 9.69
C GLU A 57 -3.75 7.18 8.34
N LEU A 58 -3.49 5.87 8.25
CA LEU A 58 -3.02 5.24 7.02
C LEU A 58 -4.05 5.37 5.88
N ARG A 59 -5.34 5.12 6.17
CA ARG A 59 -6.40 5.30 5.17
C ARG A 59 -6.55 6.74 4.71
N GLN A 60 -6.45 7.71 5.63
CA GLN A 60 -6.48 9.13 5.28
C GLN A 60 -5.30 9.51 4.38
N ALA A 61 -4.09 9.03 4.71
CA ALA A 61 -2.89 9.28 3.91
C ALA A 61 -3.02 8.70 2.50
N PHE A 62 -3.55 7.48 2.36
CA PHE A 62 -3.84 6.88 1.05
C PHE A 62 -4.95 7.60 0.29
N ALA A 63 -6.00 8.06 0.96
CA ALA A 63 -7.09 8.77 0.33
C ALA A 63 -6.69 10.16 -0.17
N SER A 64 -5.85 10.88 0.57
CA SER A 64 -5.34 12.19 0.18
C SER A 64 -4.17 12.10 -0.80
N GLY A 65 -3.50 10.95 -0.88
CA GLY A 65 -2.22 10.80 -1.59
C GLY A 65 -1.06 11.55 -0.92
N GLU A 66 -1.30 12.15 0.25
CA GLU A 66 -0.32 12.91 1.03
C GLU A 66 0.15 12.06 2.21
N MET A 67 1.30 11.41 2.02
CA MET A 67 1.96 10.65 3.07
C MET A 67 3.11 11.47 3.67
N SER A 68 3.21 11.48 5.00
CA SER A 68 4.41 11.97 5.67
C SER A 68 5.59 11.04 5.36
N MET A 69 6.82 11.58 5.32
CA MET A 69 8.03 10.76 5.10
C MET A 69 8.14 9.60 6.10
N SER A 70 7.74 9.82 7.36
CA SER A 70 7.67 8.79 8.41
C SER A 70 6.73 7.64 8.02
N THR A 71 5.54 7.97 7.52
CA THR A 71 4.53 7.01 7.05
C THR A 71 5.06 6.21 5.87
N THR A 72 5.62 6.90 4.87
CA THR A 72 6.22 6.26 3.68
C THR A 72 7.34 5.30 4.09
N LEU A 73 8.24 5.71 4.99
CA LEU A 73 9.34 4.87 5.46
C LEU A 73 8.85 3.62 6.20
N ALA A 74 7.84 3.78 7.07
CA ALA A 74 7.24 2.67 7.79
C ALA A 74 6.56 1.67 6.85
N ILE A 75 5.82 2.17 5.85
CA ILE A 75 5.20 1.33 4.81
C ILE A 75 6.27 0.60 4.00
N MET A 76 7.30 1.30 3.50
CA MET A 76 8.38 0.68 2.73
C MET A 76 9.09 -0.42 3.53
N LYS A 77 9.31 -0.21 4.83
CA LYS A 77 9.90 -1.24 5.70
C LYS A 77 9.02 -2.48 5.81
N VAL A 78 7.71 -2.32 5.90
CA VAL A 78 6.78 -3.46 5.88
C VAL A 78 6.78 -4.12 4.50
N ILE A 79 6.76 -3.35 3.42
CA ILE A 79 6.83 -3.91 2.07
C ILE A 79 8.10 -4.76 1.89
N ASP A 80 9.26 -4.28 2.34
CA ASP A 80 10.53 -5.00 2.32
C ASP A 80 10.48 -6.31 3.14
N LEU A 81 9.84 -6.27 4.31
CA LEU A 81 9.68 -7.44 5.19
C LEU A 81 8.76 -8.52 4.61
N TYR A 82 7.71 -8.13 3.88
CA TYR A 82 6.70 -9.04 3.32
C TYR A 82 6.97 -9.39 1.85
N MET A 83 7.87 -8.67 1.19
CA MET A 83 8.39 -8.96 -0.14
C MET A 83 9.93 -9.03 -0.13
N PRO A 84 10.55 -9.94 0.64
CA PRO A 84 12.02 -10.04 0.76
C PRO A 84 12.73 -10.55 -0.53
N GLY A 85 12.14 -10.36 -1.71
CA GLY A 85 12.59 -10.99 -2.96
C GLY A 85 12.22 -10.28 -4.26
N ALA A 86 11.78 -9.02 -4.26
CA ALA A 86 11.59 -8.23 -5.49
C ALA A 86 12.90 -7.82 -6.18
N ALA A 87 14.01 -8.47 -5.83
CA ALA A 87 15.29 -8.32 -6.50
C ALA A 87 15.45 -9.49 -7.48
N HIS A 88 14.87 -9.40 -8.66
CA HIS A 88 15.40 -10.07 -9.86
C HIS A 88 14.99 -9.39 -11.16
#